data_AF-A0A2V7WU64-F1
#
_entry.id   AF-A0A2V7WU64-F1
#
_cell.length_a   1.000
_cell.length_b   1.000
_cell.length_c   1.000
_cell.angle_alpha   90.00
_cell.angle_beta   90.00
_cell.angle_gamma   90.00
#
_symmetry.space_group_name_H-M   'P 1'
#
loop_
_entity.id
_entity.type
_entity.pdbx_description
1 polymer ?
#
loop_
_entity_poly.entity_id
_entity_poly.type
_entity_poly.pdbx_seq_one_letter_code
_entity_poly.pdbx_strand_id
1 'polypeptide(L)'
;AKNIILATGSEARMIPGLEVSDRVLTNIEILSLKEIPKSLVIVGAGAVGVEFASIYRSFDCEVTIVEMLPRLVPVEDEEVSKELARVYRK
;
A
#
# COMPACT_ATOMS: atom_id res chain seq x y z
N ALA A 1 -12.75 37.26 1.25
CA ALA A 1 -13.58 36.62 2.29
C ALA A 1 -13.10 37.07 3.66
N LYS A 2 -13.96 37.12 4.69
CA LYS A 2 -13.54 37.49 6.06
C LYS A 2 -12.73 36.40 6.77
N ASN A 3 -13.00 35.13 6.47
CA ASN A 3 -12.20 33.97 6.89
C ASN A 3 -12.16 32.95 5.74
N ILE A 4 -11.06 32.18 5.61
CA ILE A 4 -10.88 31.10 4.63
C ILE A 4 -10.28 29.89 5.36
N ILE A 5 -10.83 28.70 5.10
CA ILE A 5 -10.28 27.41 5.56
C ILE A 5 -9.85 26.63 4.33
N LEU A 6 -8.59 26.19 4.32
CA LEU A 6 -8.04 25.31 3.29
C LEU A 6 -8.02 23.87 3.81
N ALA A 7 -8.83 23.00 3.21
CA ALA A 7 -8.99 21.59 3.59
C ALA A 7 -9.07 20.70 2.34
N THR A 8 -8.10 20.83 1.44
CA THR A 8 -8.10 20.19 0.10
C THR A 8 -7.75 18.69 0.11
N GLY A 9 -7.35 18.16 1.27
CA GLY A 9 -7.00 16.74 1.41
C GLY A 9 -5.65 16.37 0.80
N SER A 10 -5.55 15.13 0.31
CA SER A 10 -4.32 14.52 -0.23
C SER A 10 -4.63 13.64 -1.44
N GLU A 11 -3.60 13.33 -2.20
CA GLU A 11 -3.62 12.40 -3.33
C GLU A 11 -2.52 11.34 -3.20
N ALA A 12 -2.65 10.23 -3.93
CA ALA A 12 -1.64 9.19 -3.98
C ALA A 12 -0.36 9.73 -4.64
N ARG A 13 0.80 9.46 -4.02
CA ARG A 13 2.09 9.87 -4.57
C ARG A 13 2.56 8.84 -5.60
N MET A 14 2.70 9.27 -6.85
CA MET A 14 3.25 8.43 -7.91
C MET A 14 4.77 8.34 -7.87
N ILE A 15 5.30 7.19 -8.27
CA ILE A 15 6.74 7.01 -8.53
C ILE A 15 7.06 7.72 -9.85
N PRO A 16 8.11 8.55 -9.92
CA PRO A 16 8.47 9.27 -11.14
C PRO A 16 8.58 8.34 -12.35
N GLY A 17 7.91 8.70 -13.46
CA GLY A 17 7.87 7.91 -14.68
C GLY A 17 6.80 6.82 -14.73
N LEU A 18 6.02 6.64 -13.65
CA LEU A 18 4.84 5.79 -13.64
C LEU A 18 3.55 6.62 -13.64
N GLU A 19 2.57 6.15 -14.39
CA GLU A 19 1.23 6.71 -14.47
C GLU A 19 0.20 5.62 -14.17
N VAL A 20 -0.97 6.03 -13.67
CA VAL A 20 -2.08 5.11 -13.42
C VAL A 20 -2.53 4.48 -14.73
N SER A 21 -2.73 3.17 -14.72
CA SER A 21 -3.14 2.37 -15.88
C SER A 21 -3.84 1.09 -15.41
N ASP A 22 -4.23 0.23 -16.35
CA ASP A 22 -4.83 -1.07 -16.03
C ASP A 22 -3.93 -2.00 -15.18
N ARG A 23 -2.62 -1.71 -15.11
CA ARG A 23 -1.64 -2.50 -14.34
C ARG A 23 -0.95 -1.74 -13.22
N VAL A 24 -1.01 -0.41 -13.24
CA VAL A 24 -0.42 0.45 -12.21
C VAL A 24 -1.57 1.14 -11.49
N LEU A 25 -1.87 0.68 -10.28
CA LEU A 25 -3.04 1.08 -9.51
C LEU A 25 -2.61 1.81 -8.24
N THR A 26 -3.39 2.81 -7.82
CA THR A 26 -3.24 3.40 -6.49
C THR A 26 -4.19 2.74 -5.50
N ASN A 27 -4.25 3.27 -4.27
CA ASN A 27 -5.24 2.87 -3.27
C ASN A 27 -6.70 3.14 -3.68
N ILE A 28 -6.94 3.90 -4.75
CA ILE A 28 -8.28 4.16 -5.29
C ILE A 28 -8.66 3.08 -6.30
N GLU A 29 -7.88 2.91 -7.37
CA GLU A 29 -8.26 2.02 -8.48
C GLU A 29 -8.28 0.54 -8.05
N ILE A 30 -7.41 0.15 -7.13
CA ILE A 30 -7.34 -1.24 -6.64
C ILE A 30 -8.63 -1.70 -5.96
N LEU A 31 -9.42 -0.77 -5.39
CA LEU A 31 -10.71 -1.07 -4.77
C LEU A 31 -11.81 -1.41 -5.80
N SER A 32 -11.56 -1.10 -7.07
CA SER A 32 -12.50 -1.33 -8.17
C SER A 32 -12.18 -2.61 -8.96
N LEU A 33 -11.19 -3.40 -8.54
CA LEU A 33 -10.88 -4.68 -9.18
C LEU A 33 -12.07 -5.64 -9.04
N LYS A 34 -12.48 -6.21 -10.18
CA LYS A 34 -13.62 -7.16 -10.25
C LYS A 34 -13.22 -8.59 -9.91
N GLU A 35 -11.93 -8.90 -10.00
CA GLU A 35 -11.36 -10.21 -9.82
C GLU A 35 -10.04 -10.09 -9.04
N ILE A 36 -9.71 -11.11 -8.26
CA ILE A 36 -8.46 -11.17 -7.52
C ILE A 36 -7.35 -11.56 -8.50
N PRO A 37 -6.27 -10.75 -8.64
CA PRO A 37 -5.18 -11.10 -9.52
C PRO A 37 -4.41 -12.30 -8.97
N LYS A 38 -3.76 -13.07 -9.85
CA LYS A 38 -2.90 -14.19 -9.43
C LYS A 38 -1.73 -13.71 -8.57
N SER A 39 -1.19 -12.54 -8.88
CA SER A 39 -0.10 -11.92 -8.13
C SER A 39 -0.25 -10.41 -8.07
N LEU A 40 0.32 -9.81 -7.03
CA LEU A 40 0.28 -8.38 -6.75
C LEU A 40 1.63 -7.92 -6.21
N VAL A 41 2.19 -6.87 -6.80
CA VAL A 41 3.35 -6.16 -6.26
C VAL A 41 2.85 -4.89 -5.60
N ILE A 42 3.14 -4.74 -4.31
CA ILE A 42 2.82 -3.55 -3.52
C ILE A 42 4.13 -2.78 -3.31
N VAL A 43 4.15 -1.53 -3.76
CA VAL A 43 5.30 -0.64 -3.56
C VAL A 43 5.03 0.29 -2.40
N GLY A 44 5.79 0.12 -1.32
CA GLY A 44 5.60 0.78 -0.04
C GLY A 44 4.92 -0.13 0.99
N ALA A 45 5.58 -0.29 2.14
CA ALA A 45 5.14 -1.06 3.29
C ALA A 45 4.64 -0.19 4.44
N GLY A 46 4.09 1.00 4.14
CA GLY A 46 3.30 1.75 5.11
C GLY A 46 1.96 1.07 5.43
N ALA A 47 1.17 1.65 6.33
CA ALA A 47 -0.12 1.11 6.78
C ALA A 47 -1.01 0.63 5.62
N VAL A 48 -1.27 1.50 4.63
CA VAL A 48 -2.10 1.18 3.45
C VAL A 48 -1.54 0.00 2.66
N GLY A 49 -0.22 -0.06 2.46
CA GLY A 49 0.42 -1.12 1.70
C GLY A 49 0.30 -2.48 2.40
N VAL A 50 0.51 -2.53 3.72
CA VAL A 50 0.40 -3.77 4.49
C VAL A 50 -1.07 -4.24 4.64
N GLU A 51 -2.03 -3.31 4.74
CA GLU A 51 -3.46 -3.64 4.72
C GLU A 51 -3.87 -4.34 3.42
N PHE A 52 -3.52 -3.76 2.27
CA PHE A 52 -3.78 -4.41 0.98
C PHE A 52 -3.04 -5.74 0.84
N ALA A 53 -1.79 -5.82 1.32
CA ALA A 53 -1.04 -7.07 1.30
C ALA A 53 -1.78 -8.18 2.05
N SER A 54 -2.27 -7.87 3.25
CA SER A 54 -3.03 -8.81 4.07
C SER A 54 -4.32 -9.23 3.38
N ILE A 55 -5.11 -8.27 2.87
CA ILE A 55 -6.41 -8.55 2.22
C ILE A 55 -6.23 -9.44 1.00
N TYR A 56 -5.33 -9.08 0.08
CA TYR A 56 -5.13 -9.82 -1.15
C TYR A 56 -4.52 -11.20 -0.89
N ARG A 57 -3.61 -11.31 0.08
CA ARG A 57 -3.07 -12.62 0.49
C ARG A 57 -4.14 -13.54 1.07
N SER A 58 -5.11 -13.00 1.83
CA SER A 58 -6.26 -13.78 2.33
C SER A 58 -7.20 -14.28 1.21
N PHE A 59 -7.11 -13.69 0.02
CA PHE A 59 -7.81 -14.17 -1.18
C PHE A 59 -6.90 -14.99 -2.12
N ASP A 60 -5.85 -15.61 -1.57
CA ASP A 60 -4.91 -16.48 -2.28
C ASP A 60 -4.09 -15.78 -3.39
N CYS A 61 -4.02 -14.45 -3.38
CA CYS A 61 -3.10 -13.71 -4.25
C CYS A 61 -1.65 -13.93 -3.80
N GLU A 62 -0.74 -14.11 -4.76
CA GLU A 62 0.71 -14.07 -4.50
C GLU A 62 1.16 -12.61 -4.34
N VAL A 63 1.43 -12.20 -3.10
CA VAL A 63 1.78 -10.81 -2.79
C VAL A 63 3.28 -10.66 -2.59
N THR A 64 3.87 -9.67 -3.26
CA THR A 64 5.23 -9.20 -3.01
C THR A 64 5.19 -7.74 -2.55
N ILE A 65 5.83 -7.44 -1.43
CA ILE A 65 5.98 -6.06 -0.94
C ILE A 65 7.40 -5.58 -1.21
N VAL A 66 7.53 -4.41 -1.82
CA VAL A 66 8.81 -3.74 -2.08
C VAL A 66 8.85 -2.45 -1.26
N GLU A 67 9.78 -2.38 -0.31
CA GLU A 67 9.96 -1.24 0.58
C GLU A 67 11.39 -0.68 0.45
N MET A 68 11.51 0.64 0.39
CA MET A 68 12.79 1.34 0.28
C MET A 68 13.48 1.47 1.65
N LEU A 69 12.70 1.61 2.72
CA LEU A 69 13.18 1.72 4.08
C LEU A 69 13.51 0.33 4.68
N PRO A 70 14.27 0.26 5.79
CA PRO A 70 14.79 -1.03 6.28
C PRO A 70 13.75 -2.01 6.84
N ARG A 71 12.51 -1.56 7.08
CA ARG A 71 11.48 -2.31 7.81
C ARG A 71 10.07 -2.03 7.28
N LEU A 72 9.17 -2.99 7.44
CA LEU A 72 7.74 -2.76 7.24
C LEU A 72 7.24 -1.74 8.26
N VAL A 73 6.15 -1.04 7.93
CA VAL A 73 5.51 0.00 8.74
C VAL A 73 6.52 0.94 9.43
N PRO A 74 7.41 1.59 8.65
CA PRO A 74 8.63 2.20 9.20
C PRO A 74 8.40 3.39 10.14
N VAL A 75 7.18 3.93 10.20
CA VAL A 75 6.78 5.01 11.13
C VAL A 75 6.38 4.45 12.51
N GLU A 76 6.05 3.16 12.58
CA GLU A 76 5.62 2.50 13.82
C GLU A 76 6.80 2.07 14.70
N ASP A 77 6.51 1.52 15.87
CA ASP A 77 7.52 0.96 16.75
C ASP A 77 8.32 -0.18 16.08
N GLU A 78 9.59 -0.33 16.48
CA GLU A 78 10.49 -1.33 15.90
C GLU A 78 10.09 -2.77 16.20
N GLU A 79 9.59 -3.02 17.41
CA GLU A 79 9.11 -4.35 17.80
C GLU A 79 7.88 -4.73 16.98
N VAL A 80 6.97 -3.77 16.77
CA VAL A 80 5.78 -3.95 15.91
C VAL A 80 6.21 -4.27 14.47
N SER A 81 7.15 -3.50 13.92
CA SER A 81 7.68 -3.72 12.57
C SER A 81 8.26 -5.13 12.41
N LYS A 82 9.01 -5.59 13.42
CA LYS A 82 9.64 -6.91 13.45
C LYS A 82 8.63 -8.03 13.55
N GLU A 83 7.63 -7.94 14.44
CA GLU A 83 6.63 -8.99 14.58
C GLU A 83 5.73 -9.06 13.34
N LEU A 84 5.34 -7.92 12.77
CA LEU A 84 4.56 -7.90 11.53
C LEU A 84 5.30 -8.60 10.39
N ALA A 85 6.59 -8.29 10.21
CA ALA A 85 7.43 -8.94 9.20
C ALA A 85 7.56 -10.46 9.45
N ARG A 86 7.58 -10.90 10.72
CA ARG A 86 7.60 -12.32 11.07
C ARG A 86 6.29 -13.03 10.70
N VAL A 87 5.16 -12.37 10.92
CA VAL A 87 3.84 -12.90 10.55
C VAL A 87 3.69 -12.97 9.02
N TYR A 88 4.13 -11.95 8.29
CA TYR A 88 3.96 -11.87 6.83
C TYR A 88 4.82 -12.85 6.04
N ARG A 89 5.89 -13.39 6.64
CA ARG A 89 6.77 -14.39 6.00
C ARG A 89 6.30 -15.83 6.20
N LYS A 90 5.19 -16.05 6.90
CA LYS A 90 4.59 -17.37 7.07
C LYS A 90 3.62 -17.66 5.92
#